data_AF-A0A534I4F4-F1
#
_entry.id   AF-A0A534I4F4-F1
#
_cell.length_a   1.000
_cell.length_b   1.000
_cell.length_c   1.000
_cell.angle_alpha   90.00
_cell.angle_beta   90.00
_cell.angle_gamma   90.00
#
_symmetry.space_group_name_H-M   'P 1'
#
loop_
_entity.id
_entity.type
_entity.pdbx_description
1 polymer ?
#
loop_
_entity_poly.entity_id
_entity_poly.type
_entity_poly.pdbx_seq_one_letter_code
_entity_poly.pdbx_strand_id
1 'polypeptide(L)'
;MTTKTWSRRWLFAGFIATVLLALWAVMSRSESPSPSPMTAASRPAARIPVAAAPARARTTPPSRVEPVGVRQDYIVQAESVEVARSAVARVGGVVTGDLSIIRAVGAALDDRELEALRASDVPRLRIF
;
A
#
# COMPACT_ATOMS: atom_id res chain seq x y z
N MET A 1 -14.46 0.96 53.22
CA MET A 1 -13.75 1.70 52.14
C MET A 1 -13.64 0.80 50.91
N THR A 2 -14.63 0.78 50.01
CA THR A 2 -14.62 -0.07 48.80
C THR A 2 -15.55 0.47 47.72
N THR A 3 -15.21 1.60 47.08
CA THR A 3 -15.98 2.10 45.91
C THR A 3 -15.12 2.62 44.75
N LYS A 4 -13.78 2.60 44.86
CA LYS A 4 -12.90 3.33 43.92
C LYS A 4 -12.59 2.58 42.60
N THR A 5 -12.89 1.29 42.51
CA THR A 5 -12.55 0.46 41.34
C THR A 5 -13.64 0.45 40.26
N TRP A 6 -14.89 0.76 40.62
CA TRP A 6 -16.01 0.70 39.67
C TRP A 6 -15.97 1.85 38.66
N SER A 7 -15.68 3.06 39.13
CA SER A 7 -15.64 4.28 38.31
C SER A 7 -14.56 4.21 37.21
N ARG A 8 -13.41 3.58 37.48
CA ARG A 8 -12.31 3.48 36.51
C ARG A 8 -12.70 2.60 35.30
N ARG A 9 -13.47 1.53 35.52
CA ARG A 9 -13.89 0.61 34.44
C ARG A 9 -14.83 1.29 33.45
N TRP A 10 -15.72 2.16 33.95
CA TRP A 10 -16.60 2.96 33.11
C TRP A 10 -15.85 4.03 32.31
N LEU A 11 -14.83 4.66 32.90
CA LEU A 11 -13.96 5.61 32.19
C LEU A 11 -13.16 4.94 31.07
N PHE A 12 -12.62 3.74 31.29
CA PHE A 12 -11.93 2.98 30.24
C PHE A 12 -12.89 2.51 29.14
N ALA A 13 -14.09 2.06 29.48
CA ALA A 13 -15.09 1.66 28.50
C ALA A 13 -15.50 2.84 27.59
N GLY A 14 -15.71 4.03 28.18
CA GLY A 14 -15.98 5.25 27.43
C GLY A 14 -14.82 5.63 26.52
N PHE A 15 -13.58 5.59 27.03
CA PHE A 15 -12.40 5.89 26.23
C PHE A 15 -12.22 4.94 25.04
N ILE A 16 -12.39 3.63 25.25
CA ILE A 16 -12.29 2.61 24.19
C ILE A 16 -13.38 2.83 23.14
N ALA A 17 -14.62 3.11 23.55
CA ALA A 17 -15.72 3.38 22.63
C ALA A 17 -15.47 4.61 21.77
N THR A 18 -14.94 5.70 22.35
CA THR A 18 -14.61 6.93 21.60
C THR A 18 -13.48 6.69 20.61
N VAL A 19 -12.44 5.95 21.00
CA VAL A 19 -11.32 5.60 20.09
C VAL A 19 -11.81 4.73 18.93
N LEU A 20 -12.63 3.72 19.20
CA LEU A 20 -13.24 2.88 18.17
C LEU A 20 -14.12 3.68 17.20
N LEU A 21 -14.93 4.61 17.72
CA LEU A 21 -15.79 5.47 16.90
C LEU A 21 -14.98 6.41 16.01
N ALA A 22 -13.89 6.99 16.55
CA ALA A 22 -12.98 7.84 15.78
C ALA A 22 -12.27 7.04 14.68
N LEU A 23 -11.80 5.82 14.98
CA LEU A 23 -11.16 4.94 14.00
C LEU A 23 -12.13 4.56 12.87
N TRP A 24 -13.37 4.22 13.23
CA TRP A 24 -14.41 3.88 12.28
C TRP A 24 -14.75 5.05 11.34
N ALA A 25 -14.90 6.26 11.88
CA ALA A 25 -15.15 7.47 11.08
C ALA A 25 -14.01 7.79 10.09
N VAL A 26 -12.75 7.52 10.46
CA VAL A 26 -11.59 7.67 9.57
C VAL A 26 -11.60 6.63 8.45
N MET A 27 -11.92 5.37 8.77
CA MET A 27 -12.06 4.32 7.75
C MET A 27 -13.18 4.66 6.76
N SER A 28 -14.35 5.11 7.24
CA SER A 28 -15.48 5.47 6.37
C SER A 28 -15.24 6.71 5.51
N ARG A 29 -14.39 7.66 5.93
CA ARG A 29 -14.02 8.81 5.09
C ARG A 29 -13.14 8.45 3.90
N SER A 30 -12.47 7.29 3.95
CA SER A 30 -11.60 6.82 2.87
C SER A 30 -12.41 6.35 1.65
N GLU A 31 -13.73 6.17 1.78
CA GLU A 31 -14.66 5.88 0.68
C GLU A 31 -15.15 7.15 -0.06
N SER A 32 -14.36 8.22 -0.07
CA SER A 32 -14.70 9.39 -0.89
C SER A 32 -14.71 8.97 -2.38
N PRO A 33 -15.86 9.11 -3.08
CA PRO A 33 -15.97 8.68 -4.48
C PRO A 33 -15.06 9.56 -5.33
N SER A 34 -14.12 8.92 -6.03
CA SER A 34 -13.34 9.56 -7.09
C SER A 34 -14.29 10.27 -8.05
N PRO A 35 -14.10 11.57 -8.35
CA PRO A 35 -14.88 12.23 -9.39
C PRO A 35 -14.55 11.55 -10.72
N SER A 36 -15.51 10.82 -11.27
CA SER A 36 -15.43 10.24 -12.61
C SER A 36 -15.09 11.35 -13.62
N PRO A 37 -13.97 11.27 -14.35
CA PRO A 37 -13.77 12.16 -15.48
C PRO A 37 -14.84 11.81 -16.53
N MET A 38 -15.61 12.81 -16.95
CA MET A 38 -16.50 12.73 -18.09
C MET A 38 -15.73 12.16 -19.29
N THR A 39 -16.05 10.92 -19.66
CA THR A 39 -15.55 10.30 -20.89
C THR A 39 -16.20 11.01 -22.07
N ALA A 40 -15.46 11.93 -22.68
CA ALA A 40 -15.78 12.49 -23.98
C ALA A 40 -15.86 11.36 -25.03
N ALA A 41 -16.91 11.44 -25.85
CA ALA A 41 -17.28 10.47 -26.85
C ALA A 41 -16.18 10.22 -27.91
N SER A 42 -16.06 8.97 -28.38
CA SER A 42 -15.60 8.67 -29.74
C SER A 42 -16.21 7.37 -30.28
N ARG A 43 -17.27 7.58 -31.06
CA ARG A 43 -17.80 6.85 -32.23
C ARG A 43 -17.10 5.53 -32.62
N PRO A 44 -17.85 4.41 -32.80
CA PRO A 44 -17.27 3.17 -33.30
C PRO A 44 -17.07 3.25 -34.83
N ALA A 45 -15.81 3.24 -35.26
CA ALA A 45 -15.45 3.01 -36.66
C ALA A 45 -15.17 1.52 -36.89
N ALA A 46 -15.73 1.02 -37.99
CA ALA A 46 -15.79 -0.35 -38.49
C ALA A 46 -14.58 -1.27 -38.18
N ARG A 47 -14.89 -2.50 -37.72
CA ARG A 47 -13.95 -3.64 -37.70
C ARG A 47 -13.68 -4.08 -39.15
N ILE A 48 -12.42 -4.05 -39.56
CA ILE A 48 -11.92 -4.81 -40.72
C ILE A 48 -11.19 -6.03 -40.14
N PRO A 49 -11.52 -7.28 -40.52
CA PRO A 49 -10.76 -8.43 -40.08
C PRO A 49 -9.57 -8.62 -41.03
N VAL A 50 -8.35 -8.41 -40.54
CA VAL A 50 -7.15 -8.89 -41.22
C VAL A 50 -6.46 -9.89 -40.32
N ALA A 51 -6.50 -11.15 -40.75
CA ALA A 51 -5.70 -12.23 -40.20
C ALA A 51 -4.23 -12.02 -40.55
N ALA A 52 -3.34 -12.07 -39.56
CA ALA A 52 -1.91 -12.31 -39.74
C ALA A 52 -1.29 -12.93 -38.47
N ALA A 53 -0.39 -13.88 -38.70
CA ALA A 53 0.19 -14.86 -37.78
C ALA A 53 1.18 -14.28 -36.73
N PRO A 54 1.75 -15.09 -35.80
CA PRO A 54 2.19 -14.63 -34.48
C PRO A 54 3.55 -13.91 -34.51
N ALA A 55 3.58 -12.69 -33.99
CA ALA A 55 4.82 -11.99 -33.67
C ALA A 55 5.14 -12.13 -32.18
N ARG A 56 6.21 -12.88 -31.89
CA ARG A 56 6.81 -13.03 -30.56
C ARG A 56 7.37 -11.69 -30.09
N ALA A 57 6.55 -10.88 -29.42
CA ALA A 57 6.98 -9.66 -28.78
C ALA A 57 7.81 -10.01 -27.54
N ARG A 58 9.13 -9.83 -27.62
CA ARG A 58 9.97 -9.69 -26.43
C ARG A 58 9.59 -8.37 -25.77
N THR A 59 8.87 -8.44 -24.66
CA THR A 59 8.56 -7.30 -23.82
C THR A 59 9.83 -6.86 -23.11
N THR A 60 10.56 -5.91 -23.70
CA THR A 60 11.55 -5.14 -22.95
C THR A 60 10.76 -4.27 -21.97
N PRO A 61 10.96 -4.39 -20.64
CA PRO A 61 10.23 -3.53 -19.70
C PRO A 61 10.63 -2.07 -19.93
N PRO A 62 9.68 -1.12 -19.88
CA PRO A 62 10.00 0.29 -20.05
C PRO A 62 10.93 0.73 -18.92
N SER A 63 12.09 1.29 -19.29
CA SER A 63 12.96 2.00 -18.36
C SER A 63 12.20 3.23 -17.86
N ARG A 64 11.54 3.11 -16.70
CA ARG A 64 10.86 4.21 -16.02
C ARG A 64 11.93 5.25 -15.68
N VAL A 65 11.79 6.45 -16.22
CA VAL A 65 12.56 7.62 -15.80
C VAL A 65 11.99 8.02 -14.44
N GLU A 66 12.71 7.67 -13.38
CA GLU A 66 12.31 7.90 -11.99
C GLU A 66 12.40 9.40 -11.62
N PRO A 67 11.30 10.02 -11.17
CA PRO A 67 11.33 11.38 -10.64
C PRO A 67 12.04 11.40 -9.28
N VAL A 68 13.28 11.89 -9.30
CA VAL A 68 14.15 12.00 -8.11
C VAL A 68 13.44 12.72 -6.95
N GLY A 69 13.22 11.98 -5.86
CA GLY A 69 12.67 12.51 -4.60
C GLY A 69 11.16 12.32 -4.41
N VAL A 70 10.46 11.69 -5.35
CA VAL A 70 9.06 11.27 -5.14
C VAL A 70 9.04 9.86 -4.54
N ARG A 71 8.40 9.71 -3.37
CA ARG A 71 8.18 8.38 -2.79
C ARG A 71 7.05 7.67 -3.53
N GLN A 72 7.31 6.44 -3.95
CA GLN A 72 6.32 5.57 -4.59
C GLN A 72 5.87 4.47 -3.63
N ASP A 73 4.63 4.02 -3.79
CA ASP A 73 4.08 2.91 -3.02
C ASP A 73 4.54 1.57 -3.60
N TYR A 74 5.13 0.75 -2.73
CA TYR A 74 5.57 -0.61 -3.01
C TYR A 74 4.95 -1.59 -2.03
N ILE A 75 4.87 -2.85 -2.43
CA ILE A 75 4.55 -3.96 -1.53
C ILE A 75 5.85 -4.68 -1.18
N VAL A 76 6.28 -4.57 0.08
CA VAL A 76 7.48 -5.24 0.59
C VAL A 76 7.07 -6.50 1.32
N GLN A 77 7.40 -7.65 0.74
CA GLN A 77 7.16 -8.97 1.32
C GLN A 77 8.45 -9.52 1.91
N ALA A 78 8.36 -10.17 3.08
CA ALA A 78 9.48 -10.86 3.70
C ALA A 78 9.04 -12.19 4.35
N GLU A 79 9.91 -12.79 5.15
CA GLU A 79 9.59 -13.97 5.95
C GLU A 79 8.37 -13.77 6.86
N SER A 80 8.23 -12.59 7.47
CA SER A 80 7.07 -12.18 8.25
C SER A 80 6.76 -10.70 8.03
N VAL A 81 5.58 -10.26 8.48
CA VAL A 81 5.17 -8.85 8.41
C VAL A 81 6.10 -7.97 9.23
N GLU A 82 6.50 -8.44 10.42
CA GLU A 82 7.39 -7.73 11.33
C GLU A 82 8.78 -7.55 10.71
N VAL A 83 9.27 -8.59 10.01
CA VAL A 83 10.54 -8.52 9.27
C VAL A 83 10.45 -7.50 8.14
N ALA A 84 9.36 -7.52 7.35
CA ALA A 84 9.15 -6.57 6.27
C ALA A 84 9.05 -5.13 6.80
N ARG A 85 8.28 -4.92 7.86
CA ARG A 85 8.11 -3.63 8.54
C ARG A 85 9.45 -3.10 9.07
N SER A 86 10.22 -3.96 9.73
CA SER A 86 11.55 -3.62 10.23
C SER A 86 12.49 -3.23 9.09
N ALA A 87 12.47 -3.98 7.98
CA ALA A 87 13.30 -3.70 6.83
C ALA A 87 12.99 -2.33 6.20
N VAL A 88 11.72 -2.01 6.00
CA VAL A 88 11.26 -0.70 5.50
C VAL A 88 11.67 0.42 6.45
N ALA A 89 11.47 0.24 7.76
CA ALA A 89 11.85 1.24 8.76
C ALA A 89 13.37 1.49 8.80
N ARG A 90 14.19 0.44 8.62
CA ARG A 90 15.67 0.57 8.60
C ARG A 90 16.18 1.41 7.44
N VAL A 91 15.50 1.38 6.29
CA VAL A 91 15.91 2.15 5.10
C VAL A 91 15.33 3.56 5.07
N GLY A 92 14.49 3.94 6.04
CA GLY A 92 13.86 5.26 6.11
C GLY A 92 12.49 5.37 5.42
N GLY A 93 12.00 4.25 4.87
CA GLY A 93 10.69 4.15 4.23
C GLY A 93 9.53 4.31 5.20
N VAL A 94 8.38 4.72 4.67
CA VAL A 94 7.15 4.91 5.46
C VAL A 94 6.20 3.76 5.18
N VAL A 95 5.79 3.04 6.22
CA VAL A 95 4.79 1.97 6.07
C VAL A 95 3.41 2.59 5.90
N THR A 96 2.77 2.34 4.77
CA THR A 96 1.46 2.88 4.38
C THR A 96 0.33 1.89 4.67
N GLY A 97 0.62 0.59 4.79
CA GLY A 97 -0.39 -0.42 5.07
C GLY A 97 0.20 -1.74 5.59
N ASP A 98 -0.63 -2.51 6.30
CA ASP A 98 -0.32 -3.86 6.74
C ASP A 98 -0.98 -4.88 5.80
N LEU A 99 -0.19 -5.82 5.29
CA LEU A 99 -0.64 -6.85 4.35
C LEU A 99 -0.30 -8.24 4.92
N SER A 100 -0.71 -8.51 6.15
CA SER A 100 -0.41 -9.74 6.88
C SER A 100 -0.81 -11.05 6.20
N ILE A 101 -1.89 -11.05 5.42
CA ILE A 101 -2.33 -12.23 4.65
C ILE A 101 -1.22 -12.76 3.73
N ILE A 102 -0.40 -11.85 3.18
CA ILE A 102 0.72 -12.19 2.28
C ILE A 102 2.08 -11.95 2.92
N ARG A 103 2.16 -11.77 4.24
CA ARG A 103 3.42 -11.47 4.97
C ARG A 103 4.16 -10.26 4.39
N ALA A 104 3.41 -9.20 4.08
CA ALA A 104 3.95 -8.00 3.47
C ALA A 104 3.48 -6.73 4.17
N VAL A 105 4.11 -5.62 3.81
CA VAL A 105 3.69 -4.27 4.17
C VAL A 105 3.62 -3.42 2.90
N GLY A 106 2.63 -2.52 2.84
CA GLY A 106 2.67 -1.40 1.91
C GLY A 106 3.67 -0.36 2.42
N ALA A 107 4.54 0.15 1.56
CA ALA A 107 5.57 1.10 1.94
C ALA A 107 5.80 2.16 0.86
N ALA A 108 5.84 3.42 1.27
CA ALA A 108 6.29 4.52 0.44
C ALA A 108 7.82 4.64 0.54
N LEU A 109 8.51 4.43 -0.58
CA LEU A 109 9.97 4.44 -0.70
C LEU A 109 10.40 5.36 -1.85
N ASP A 110 11.48 6.11 -1.68
CA ASP A 110 12.18 6.75 -2.79
C ASP A 110 13.22 5.80 -3.43
N ASP A 111 13.82 6.20 -4.56
CA ASP A 111 14.79 5.36 -5.28
C ASP A 111 15.99 4.93 -4.43
N ARG A 112 16.49 5.81 -3.55
CA ARG A 112 17.66 5.52 -2.71
C ARG A 112 17.29 4.53 -1.63
N GLU A 113 16.12 4.72 -1.01
CA GLU A 113 15.56 3.82 0.00
C GLU A 113 15.26 2.44 -0.62
N LEU A 114 14.74 2.41 -1.85
CA LEU A 114 14.46 1.18 -2.59
C LEU A 114 15.73 0.39 -2.92
N GLU A 115 16.78 1.06 -3.40
CA GLU A 115 18.06 0.41 -3.67
C GLU A 115 18.75 -0.06 -2.38
N ALA A 116 18.68 0.73 -1.30
CA ALA A 116 19.16 0.30 0.01
C ALA A 116 18.40 -0.94 0.54
N LEU A 117 17.09 -1.02 0.28
CA LEU A 117 16.28 -2.16 0.66
C LEU A 117 16.64 -3.41 -0.15
N ARG A 118 16.89 -3.27 -1.46
CA ARG A 118 17.35 -4.35 -2.34
C ARG A 118 18.73 -4.87 -1.96
N ALA A 119 19.62 -3.98 -1.50
CA ALA A 119 20.95 -4.34 -1.03
C ALA A 119 20.93 -4.94 0.39
N SER A 120 19.82 -4.87 1.11
CA SER A 120 19.70 -5.41 2.47
C SER A 120 19.54 -6.93 2.45
N ASP A 121 20.29 -7.62 3.30
CA ASP A 121 20.15 -9.07 3.48
C ASP A 121 18.92 -9.36 4.36
N VAL A 122 17.75 -9.41 3.73
CA VAL A 122 16.47 -9.69 4.38
C VAL A 122 15.94 -11.05 3.90
N PRO A 123 15.65 -11.99 4.82
CA PRO A 123 15.14 -13.30 4.46
C PRO A 123 13.87 -13.22 3.60
N ARG A 124 13.92 -13.87 2.43
CA ARG A 124 12.81 -13.97 1.45
C ARG A 124 12.25 -12.62 0.99
N LEU A 125 13.08 -11.58 0.96
CA LEU A 125 12.67 -10.26 0.49
C LEU A 125 12.17 -10.29 -0.96
N ARG A 126 10.99 -9.73 -1.19
CA ARG A 126 10.42 -9.45 -2.51
C ARG A 126 9.74 -8.09 -2.49
N ILE A 127 9.90 -7.32 -3.57
CA ILE A 127 9.35 -5.98 -3.70
C ILE A 127 8.51 -5.97 -4.99
N PHE A 128 7.27 -5.51 -4.89
CA PHE A 128 6.31 -5.40 -5.99
C PHE A 128 5.82 -3.98 -6.16
#